data_AF-A0A316KLA9-F1
#
_entry.id   AF-A0A316KLA9-F1
#
_cell.length_a   1.000
_cell.length_b   1.000
_cell.length_c   1.000
_cell.angle_alpha   90.00
_cell.angle_beta   90.00
_cell.angle_gamma   90.00
#
_symmetry.space_group_name_H-M   'P 1'
#
loop_
_entity.id
_entity.type
_entity.pdbx_description
1 polymer ?
#
loop_
_entity_poly.entity_id
_entity_poly.type
_entity_poly.pdbx_seq_one_letter_code
_entity_poly.pdbx_strand_id
1 'polypeptide(L)'
;MEISLDQFRKVLNETLSDDLKRQFFHYGIWRALAEQEAMHLGRMVANEDLKGYTSTTRAVTVAKGYARSGGWVYLLSVDGGYVLPKMNAHDWTKIFSEQEVAMPGPVPWEKVQGFRQITDDNPLMFTGPIYLRDTFDKVEPDAASETFMLLSGRAQA
;
A
#
# COMPACT_ATOMS: atom_id res chain seq x y z
N MET A 1 33.39 -0.95 -0.56
CA MET A 1 34.26 -2.01 -0.01
C MET A 1 33.37 -3.21 0.24
N GLU A 2 33.52 -4.27 -0.55
CA GLU A 2 32.77 -5.52 -0.34
C GLU A 2 33.52 -6.38 0.70
N ILE A 3 32.79 -6.93 1.66
CA ILE A 3 33.32 -7.89 2.63
C ILE A 3 33.12 -9.30 2.07
N SER A 4 34.11 -10.18 2.23
CA SER A 4 33.93 -11.59 1.91
C SER A 4 33.03 -12.29 2.94
N LEU A 5 32.42 -13.42 2.55
CA LEU A 5 31.60 -14.24 3.44
C LEU A 5 32.37 -14.71 4.68
N ASP A 6 33.65 -15.01 4.54
CA ASP A 6 34.49 -15.45 5.65
C ASP A 6 34.81 -14.31 6.62
N GLN A 7 35.06 -13.10 6.11
CA GLN A 7 35.21 -11.90 6.93
C GLN A 7 33.91 -11.58 7.68
N PHE A 8 32.76 -11.70 7.01
CA PHE A 8 31.46 -11.51 7.64
C PHE A 8 31.20 -12.52 8.77
N ARG A 9 31.43 -13.81 8.51
CA ARG A 9 31.28 -14.88 9.51
C ARG A 9 32.19 -14.69 10.71
N LYS A 10 33.44 -14.27 10.47
CA LYS A 10 34.40 -13.97 11.52
C LYS A 10 33.87 -12.88 12.45
N VAL A 11 33.47 -11.73 11.89
CA VAL A 11 32.91 -10.62 12.67
C VAL A 11 31.67 -11.05 13.43
N LEU A 12 30.74 -11.75 12.78
CA LEU A 12 29.50 -12.21 13.40
C LEU A 12 29.74 -13.15 14.58
N ASN A 13 30.72 -14.05 14.46
CA ASN A 13 31.10 -14.97 15.53
C ASN A 13 31.80 -14.27 16.72
N GLU A 14 32.55 -13.21 16.44
CA GLU A 14 33.28 -12.42 17.46
C GLU A 14 32.37 -11.42 18.20
N THR A 15 31.31 -10.92 17.54
CA THR A 15 30.45 -9.85 18.08
C THR A 15 29.15 -10.30 18.74
N LEU A 16 28.58 -11.44 18.33
CA LEU A 16 27.27 -11.89 18.83
C LEU A 16 27.41 -13.07 19.80
N SER A 17 26.52 -13.13 20.81
CA SER A 17 26.32 -14.35 21.60
C SER A 17 25.62 -15.43 20.75
N ASP A 18 25.70 -16.70 21.15
CA ASP A 18 25.12 -17.79 20.36
C ASP A 18 23.58 -17.67 20.21
N ASP A 19 22.88 -17.15 21.21
CA ASP A 19 21.45 -16.85 21.13
C ASP A 19 21.15 -15.77 20.08
N LEU A 20 21.94 -14.70 20.05
CA LEU A 20 21.80 -13.62 19.07
C LEU A 20 22.17 -14.09 17.66
N LYS A 21 23.17 -14.97 17.51
CA LYS A 21 23.48 -15.60 16.22
C LYS A 21 22.29 -16.40 15.72
N ARG A 22 21.66 -17.21 16.57
CA ARG A 22 20.46 -17.99 16.21
C ARG A 22 19.33 -17.08 15.77
N GLN A 23 19.06 -16.00 16.50
CA GLN A 23 18.06 -15.00 16.12
C GLN A 23 18.40 -14.34 14.78
N PHE A 24 19.65 -13.96 14.57
CA PHE A 24 20.12 -13.39 13.31
C PHE A 24 19.90 -14.35 12.13
N PHE A 25 20.25 -15.62 12.29
CA PHE A 25 20.00 -16.64 11.26
C PHE A 25 18.51 -16.85 10.99
N HIS A 26 17.69 -16.97 12.03
CA HIS A 26 16.24 -17.09 11.89
C HIS A 26 15.63 -15.88 11.17
N TYR A 27 16.06 -14.67 11.55
CA TYR A 27 15.65 -13.45 10.89
C TYR A 27 16.05 -13.42 9.42
N GLY A 28 17.29 -13.80 9.09
CA GLY A 28 17.78 -13.87 7.71
C GLY A 28 16.99 -14.86 6.85
N ILE A 29 16.69 -16.05 7.37
CA ILE A 29 15.84 -17.04 6.68
C ILE A 29 14.43 -16.48 6.48
N TRP A 30 13.82 -15.93 7.53
CA TRP A 30 12.50 -15.33 7.44
C TRP A 30 12.47 -14.19 6.41
N ARG A 31 13.48 -13.33 6.40
CA ARG A 31 13.57 -12.20 5.47
C ARG A 31 13.69 -12.67 4.03
N ALA A 32 14.53 -13.69 3.76
CA ALA A 32 14.65 -14.28 2.43
C ALA A 32 13.34 -14.91 1.95
N LEU A 33 12.63 -15.63 2.85
CA LEU A 33 11.30 -16.17 2.54
C LEU A 33 10.29 -15.06 2.25
N ALA A 34 10.24 -14.03 3.10
CA ALA A 34 9.35 -12.88 2.91
C ALA A 34 9.61 -12.17 1.59
N GLU A 35 10.88 -12.02 1.17
CA GLU A 35 11.25 -11.41 -0.11
C GLU A 35 10.84 -12.27 -1.31
N GLN A 36 11.02 -13.59 -1.24
CA GLN A 36 10.61 -14.50 -2.31
C GLN A 36 9.08 -14.60 -2.45
N GLU A 37 8.34 -14.47 -1.34
CA GLU A 37 6.88 -14.56 -1.30
C GLU A 37 6.20 -13.19 -1.46
N ALA A 38 6.94 -12.07 -1.42
CA ALA A 38 6.39 -10.71 -1.45
C ALA A 38 5.49 -10.47 -2.67
N MET A 39 5.85 -11.05 -3.82
CA MET A 39 5.12 -10.90 -5.08
C MET A 39 4.04 -11.97 -5.29
N HIS A 40 3.83 -12.88 -4.33
CA HIS A 40 2.79 -13.89 -4.43
C HIS A 40 1.42 -13.30 -4.03
N LEU A 41 0.64 -12.84 -5.02
CA LEU A 41 -0.65 -12.16 -4.81
C LEU A 41 -1.60 -12.91 -3.87
N GLY A 42 -1.78 -14.22 -4.07
CA GLY A 42 -2.66 -15.03 -3.21
C GLY A 42 -2.21 -15.15 -1.75
N ARG A 43 -0.91 -15.06 -1.47
CA ARG A 43 -0.37 -15.11 -0.11
C ARG A 43 -0.39 -13.73 0.54
N MET A 44 -0.13 -12.67 -0.22
CA MET A 44 -0.31 -11.29 0.25
C MET A 44 -1.75 -11.07 0.70
N VAL A 45 -2.74 -11.54 -0.08
CA VAL A 45 -4.15 -11.43 0.30
C VAL A 45 -4.48 -12.34 1.49
N ALA A 46 -3.83 -13.49 1.65
CA ALA A 46 -4.02 -14.34 2.83
C ALA A 46 -3.31 -13.80 4.09
N ASN A 47 -2.25 -13.02 3.92
CA ASN A 47 -1.42 -12.49 4.99
C ASN A 47 -0.83 -11.12 4.59
N GLU A 48 -1.42 -10.06 5.14
CA GLU A 48 -1.03 -8.68 4.88
C GLU A 48 0.41 -8.34 5.31
N ASP A 49 1.08 -9.17 6.11
CA ASP A 49 2.49 -8.97 6.49
C ASP A 49 3.45 -9.17 5.29
N LEU A 50 3.00 -9.89 4.26
CA LEU A 50 3.76 -10.11 3.02
C LEU A 50 3.53 -8.94 2.04
N LYS A 51 4.09 -7.78 2.36
CA LYS A 51 3.89 -6.51 1.63
C LYS A 51 4.84 -6.34 0.44
N GLY A 52 4.55 -7.00 -0.67
CA GLY A 52 5.12 -6.65 -1.99
C GLY A 52 4.26 -5.68 -2.80
N TYR A 53 3.05 -5.37 -2.31
CA TYR A 53 2.04 -4.60 -3.04
C TYR A 53 1.56 -3.40 -2.24
N THR A 54 1.20 -2.33 -2.95
CA THR A 54 0.41 -1.22 -2.41
C THR A 54 -1.05 -1.44 -2.78
N SER A 55 -1.90 -1.63 -1.78
CA SER A 55 -3.35 -1.78 -1.96
C SER A 55 -3.98 -0.46 -2.38
N THR A 56 -4.73 -0.46 -3.47
CA THR A 56 -5.50 0.69 -3.97
C THR A 56 -6.93 0.25 -4.26
N THR A 57 -7.86 1.19 -4.45
CA THR A 57 -9.25 0.85 -4.76
C THR A 57 -9.86 1.87 -5.69
N ARG A 58 -10.85 1.44 -6.49
CA ARG A 58 -11.67 2.32 -7.32
C ARG A 58 -12.80 2.99 -6.52
N ALA A 59 -13.08 2.52 -5.31
CA ALA A 59 -14.17 3.00 -4.49
C ALA A 59 -13.66 3.89 -3.36
N VAL A 60 -14.01 5.18 -3.37
CA VAL A 60 -13.57 6.11 -2.32
C VAL A 60 -14.09 5.74 -0.94
N THR A 61 -15.29 5.17 -0.86
CA THR A 61 -15.86 4.68 0.40
C THR A 61 -15.00 3.61 1.03
N VAL A 62 -14.42 2.72 0.23
CA VAL A 62 -13.45 1.71 0.70
C VAL A 62 -12.16 2.41 1.16
N ALA A 63 -11.60 3.32 0.34
CA ALA A 63 -10.38 4.05 0.71
C ALA A 63 -10.53 4.82 2.05
N LYS A 64 -11.71 5.41 2.29
CA LYS A 64 -12.07 6.09 3.54
C LYS A 64 -12.10 5.13 4.74
N GLY A 65 -12.66 3.93 4.56
CA GLY A 65 -12.66 2.89 5.60
C GLY A 65 -11.25 2.52 6.06
N TYR A 66 -10.28 2.51 5.14
CA TYR A 66 -8.89 2.18 5.43
C TYR A 66 -8.03 3.33 5.95
N ALA A 67 -8.40 4.59 5.64
CA ALA A 67 -7.66 5.74 6.11
C ALA A 67 -7.66 5.87 7.65
N ARG A 68 -8.68 5.32 8.34
CA ARG A 68 -8.91 5.43 9.80
C ARG A 68 -9.06 6.89 10.28
N SER A 69 -9.49 7.08 11.52
CA SER A 69 -9.69 8.42 12.13
C SER A 69 -8.46 9.31 11.93
N GLY A 70 -8.65 10.46 11.27
CA GLY A 70 -7.58 11.43 10.97
C GLY A 70 -6.68 11.11 9.79
N GLY A 71 -6.96 10.01 9.07
CA GLY A 71 -6.18 9.58 7.92
C GLY A 71 -6.44 10.37 6.64
N TRP A 72 -5.80 9.89 5.56
CA TRP A 72 -5.80 10.57 4.26
C TRP A 72 -6.24 9.63 3.15
N VAL A 73 -7.05 10.15 2.24
CA VAL A 73 -7.42 9.49 0.99
C VAL A 73 -6.64 10.14 -0.14
N TYR A 74 -5.93 9.31 -0.90
CA TYR A 74 -5.13 9.71 -2.05
C TYR A 74 -5.81 9.28 -3.34
N LEU A 75 -5.82 10.18 -4.33
CA LEU A 75 -6.19 9.88 -5.71
C LEU A 75 -4.93 9.67 -6.54
N LEU A 76 -4.91 8.54 -7.22
CA LEU A 76 -3.76 8.04 -7.95
C LEU A 76 -4.12 7.93 -9.43
N SER A 77 -3.24 8.41 -10.31
CA SER A 77 -3.26 8.09 -11.74
C SER A 77 -2.16 7.07 -11.98
N VAL A 78 -2.53 5.79 -12.01
CA VAL A 78 -1.59 4.65 -12.09
C VAL A 78 -2.04 3.67 -13.16
N ASP A 79 -1.07 3.10 -13.87
CA ASP A 79 -1.29 2.08 -14.89
C ASP A 79 -0.94 0.69 -14.35
N GLY A 80 -1.73 -0.31 -14.72
CA GLY A 80 -1.51 -1.71 -14.34
C GLY A 80 -2.19 -2.10 -13.03
N GLY A 81 -1.50 -2.92 -12.24
CA GLY A 81 -2.05 -3.53 -11.03
C GLY A 81 -2.90 -4.77 -11.30
N TYR A 82 -3.09 -5.58 -10.25
CA TYR A 82 -3.94 -6.76 -10.29
C TYR A 82 -5.28 -6.44 -9.65
N VAL A 83 -6.35 -6.45 -10.46
CA VAL A 83 -7.71 -6.34 -9.94
C VAL A 83 -8.01 -7.62 -9.18
N LEU A 84 -8.24 -7.49 -7.87
CA LEU A 84 -8.57 -8.67 -7.06
C LEU A 84 -9.96 -9.20 -7.45
N PRO A 85 -10.12 -10.53 -7.54
CA PRO A 85 -11.42 -11.13 -7.78
C PRO A 85 -12.38 -10.80 -6.64
N LYS A 86 -13.68 -10.74 -6.94
CA LYS A 86 -14.73 -10.56 -5.93
C LYS A 86 -14.64 -11.65 -4.85
N MET A 87 -15.20 -11.32 -3.67
CA MET A 87 -15.33 -12.28 -2.57
C MET A 87 -15.94 -13.59 -3.07
N ASN A 88 -15.38 -14.71 -2.62
CA ASN A 88 -15.83 -16.07 -2.96
C ASN A 88 -15.69 -16.47 -4.44
N ALA A 89 -15.05 -15.65 -5.29
CA ALA A 89 -14.72 -16.08 -6.65
C ALA A 89 -13.63 -17.18 -6.66
N HIS A 90 -12.75 -17.18 -5.66
CA HIS A 90 -11.71 -18.20 -5.47
C HIS A 90 -11.55 -18.55 -3.98
N ASP A 91 -10.92 -19.68 -3.69
CA ASP A 91 -10.70 -20.15 -2.32
C ASP A 91 -9.90 -19.16 -1.45
N TRP A 92 -8.97 -18.42 -2.07
CA TRP A 92 -8.15 -17.42 -1.41
C TRP A 92 -8.81 -16.03 -1.33
N THR A 93 -9.97 -15.82 -1.95
CA THR A 93 -10.77 -14.58 -1.85
C THR A 93 -11.97 -14.72 -0.91
N LYS A 94 -12.04 -15.77 -0.09
CA LYS A 94 -13.12 -15.99 0.89
C LYS A 94 -13.13 -14.96 2.03
N ILE A 95 -11.98 -14.35 2.29
CA ILE A 95 -11.77 -13.42 3.42
C ILE A 95 -11.74 -11.95 2.98
N PHE A 96 -11.69 -11.67 1.66
CA PHE A 96 -11.57 -10.31 1.13
C PHE A 96 -12.76 -9.97 0.23
N SER A 97 -13.46 -8.89 0.56
CA SER A 97 -14.66 -8.45 -0.16
C SER A 97 -14.46 -7.25 -1.07
N GLU A 98 -13.22 -6.84 -1.23
CA GLU A 98 -12.93 -5.46 -1.57
C GLU A 98 -12.62 -5.28 -3.04
N GLN A 99 -13.04 -4.15 -3.60
CA GLN A 99 -12.71 -3.73 -4.96
C GLN A 99 -11.27 -3.21 -5.01
N GLU A 100 -10.35 -4.06 -4.57
CA GLU A 100 -8.94 -3.75 -4.48
C GLU A 100 -8.26 -3.93 -5.84
N VAL A 101 -7.33 -3.03 -6.12
CA VAL A 101 -6.33 -3.15 -7.17
C VAL A 101 -4.98 -3.18 -6.49
N ALA A 102 -4.33 -4.34 -6.50
CA ALA A 102 -3.03 -4.54 -5.88
C ALA A 102 -1.93 -4.04 -6.83
N MET A 103 -1.28 -2.93 -6.46
CA MET A 103 -0.19 -2.34 -7.24
C MET A 103 1.15 -2.95 -6.83
N PRO A 104 1.93 -3.54 -7.75
CA PRO A 104 3.24 -4.07 -7.42
C PRO A 104 4.19 -2.97 -6.93
N GLY A 105 4.75 -3.13 -5.74
CA GLY A 105 5.70 -2.20 -5.15
C GLY A 105 5.07 -0.87 -4.68
N PRO A 106 5.93 0.11 -4.35
CA PRO A 106 5.49 1.43 -3.91
C PRO A 106 4.94 2.26 -5.08
N VAL A 107 3.91 3.07 -4.81
CA VAL A 107 3.40 4.05 -5.77
C VAL A 107 4.29 5.31 -5.76
N PRO A 108 4.81 5.76 -6.92
CA PRO A 108 5.60 6.99 -6.98
C PRO A 108 4.76 8.20 -6.60
N TRP A 109 5.37 9.19 -5.92
CA TRP A 109 4.65 10.40 -5.52
C TRP A 109 4.09 11.17 -6.73
N GLU A 110 4.77 11.10 -7.88
CA GLU A 110 4.39 11.70 -9.16
C GLU A 110 3.02 11.20 -9.66
N LYS A 111 2.60 10.02 -9.22
CA LYS A 111 1.33 9.42 -9.59
C LYS A 111 0.17 9.88 -8.70
N VAL A 112 0.44 10.56 -7.59
CA VAL A 112 -0.58 11.17 -6.74
C VAL A 112 -1.09 12.47 -7.37
N GLN A 113 -2.38 12.55 -7.69
CA GLN A 113 -3.01 13.71 -8.33
C GLN A 113 -3.72 14.63 -7.34
N GLY A 114 -4.20 14.07 -6.23
CA GLY A 114 -4.78 14.85 -5.16
C GLY A 114 -5.01 14.02 -3.92
N PHE A 115 -5.27 14.68 -2.81
CA PHE A 115 -5.56 14.01 -1.56
C PHE A 115 -6.36 14.90 -0.62
N ARG A 116 -7.06 14.25 0.31
CA ARG A 116 -7.82 14.94 1.35
C ARG A 116 -7.91 14.11 2.62
N GLN A 117 -7.92 14.80 3.75
CA GLN A 117 -8.04 14.18 5.07
C GLN A 117 -9.49 13.78 5.36
N ILE A 118 -9.68 12.68 6.08
CA ILE A 118 -10.96 12.33 6.70
C ILE A 118 -11.03 12.87 8.13
N THR A 119 -12.24 13.21 8.58
CA THR A 119 -12.43 13.71 9.95
C THR A 119 -12.25 12.59 10.98
N ASP A 120 -11.85 12.97 12.19
CA ASP A 120 -11.71 12.05 13.32
C ASP A 120 -13.07 11.49 13.76
N ASP A 121 -14.12 12.31 13.68
CA ASP A 121 -15.46 12.03 14.21
C ASP A 121 -16.29 11.08 13.35
N ASN A 122 -16.04 11.08 12.04
CA ASN A 122 -16.76 10.27 11.07
C ASN A 122 -15.83 9.91 9.89
N PRO A 123 -15.33 8.66 9.81
CA PRO A 123 -14.39 8.26 8.77
C PRO A 123 -14.99 8.30 7.36
N LEU A 124 -16.31 8.45 7.21
CA LEU A 124 -16.96 8.62 5.91
C LEU A 124 -16.95 10.08 5.42
N MET A 125 -16.60 11.06 6.27
CA MET A 125 -16.59 12.47 5.90
C MET A 125 -15.16 12.99 5.70
N PHE A 126 -15.02 13.86 4.70
CA PHE A 126 -13.77 14.58 4.49
C PHE A 126 -13.72 15.85 5.34
N THR A 127 -12.52 16.27 5.70
CA THR A 127 -12.25 17.54 6.39
C THR A 127 -11.11 18.31 5.72
N GLY A 128 -10.95 19.57 6.09
CA GLY A 128 -9.86 20.42 5.63
C GLY A 128 -9.88 20.72 4.12
N PRO A 129 -8.78 21.32 3.62
CA PRO A 129 -8.62 21.68 2.21
C PRO A 129 -8.41 20.45 1.32
N ILE A 130 -8.76 20.60 0.04
CA ILE A 130 -8.40 19.64 -1.02
C ILE A 130 -7.03 20.07 -1.56
N TYR A 131 -6.10 19.12 -1.62
CA TYR A 131 -4.82 19.34 -2.28
C TYR A 131 -4.85 18.67 -3.65
N LEU A 132 -4.58 19.43 -4.70
CA LEU A 132 -4.40 18.94 -6.06
C LEU A 132 -2.98 19.23 -6.52
N ARG A 133 -2.45 18.39 -7.40
CA ARG A 133 -1.14 18.60 -8.02
C ARG A 133 -1.15 19.91 -8.82
N ASP A 134 -0.06 20.67 -8.70
CA ASP A 134 0.13 21.90 -9.46
C ASP A 134 0.05 21.60 -10.97
N THR A 135 -0.63 22.46 -11.71
CA THR A 135 -0.92 22.33 -13.16
C THR A 135 -1.85 21.19 -13.58
N PHE A 136 -2.38 20.37 -12.66
CA PHE A 136 -3.28 19.25 -13.02
C PHE A 136 -4.54 19.74 -13.76
N ASP A 137 -5.09 20.86 -13.30
CA ASP A 137 -6.23 21.56 -13.91
C ASP A 137 -5.95 22.09 -15.33
N LYS A 138 -4.69 22.38 -15.64
CA LYS A 138 -4.26 22.88 -16.97
C LYS A 138 -3.98 21.76 -17.95
N VAL A 139 -3.45 20.64 -17.47
CA VAL A 139 -3.06 19.50 -18.31
C VAL A 139 -4.25 18.56 -18.55
N GLU A 140 -5.03 18.26 -17.51
CA GLU A 140 -6.17 17.34 -17.58
C GLU A 140 -7.39 17.95 -16.88
N PRO A 141 -8.01 19.01 -17.46
CA PRO A 141 -9.06 19.79 -16.79
C PRO A 141 -10.27 18.96 -16.36
N ASP A 142 -10.69 18.00 -17.19
CA ASP A 142 -11.84 17.14 -16.88
C ASP A 142 -11.54 16.21 -15.71
N ALA A 143 -10.37 15.55 -15.73
CA ALA A 143 -9.93 14.66 -14.64
C ALA A 143 -9.70 15.44 -13.33
N ALA A 144 -9.17 16.67 -13.42
CA ALA A 144 -9.01 17.54 -12.26
C ALA A 144 -10.36 17.96 -11.67
N SER A 145 -11.34 18.27 -12.51
CA SER A 145 -12.70 18.58 -12.09
C SER A 145 -13.37 17.40 -11.39
N GLU A 146 -13.29 16.20 -11.99
CA GLU A 146 -13.83 14.98 -11.39
C GLU A 146 -13.15 14.64 -10.06
N THR A 147 -11.82 14.74 -10.01
CA THR A 147 -11.01 14.55 -8.80
C THR A 147 -11.46 15.52 -7.70
N PHE A 148 -11.63 16.79 -8.04
CA PHE A 148 -12.12 17.80 -7.11
C PHE A 148 -13.53 17.46 -6.60
N MET A 149 -14.45 17.10 -7.49
CA MET A 149 -15.82 16.72 -7.12
C MET A 149 -15.86 15.49 -6.21
N LEU A 150 -15.02 14.50 -6.49
CA LEU A 150 -14.89 13.29 -5.71
C LEU A 150 -14.32 13.57 -4.30
N LEU A 151 -13.25 14.35 -4.20
CA LEU A 151 -12.65 14.74 -2.91
C LEU A 151 -13.47 15.79 -2.16
N SER A 152 -14.35 16.53 -2.84
CA SER A 152 -15.29 17.45 -2.18
C SER A 152 -16.31 16.72 -1.30
N GLY A 153 -16.56 15.43 -1.58
CA GLY A 153 -17.58 14.61 -0.93
C GLY A 153 -18.97 14.72 -1.56
N ARG A 154 -19.17 15.59 -2.56
CA ARG A 154 -20.47 15.78 -3.24
C ARG A 154 -20.88 14.61 -4.14
N ALA A 155 -19.91 13.88 -4.70
CA ALA A 155 -20.16 12.74 -5.58
C ALA A 155 -20.43 11.42 -4.83
N GLN A 156 -20.49 11.44 -3.50
CA GLN A 156 -20.59 10.25 -2.65
C GLN A 156 -21.90 10.21 -1.84
N ALA A 157 -22.80 11.16 -2.10
CA ALA A 157 -24.14 11.26 -1.51
C ALA A 157 -25.19 10.65 -2.43
#